data_AF-A0A228HHU2-F1
#
_entry.id   AF-A0A228HHU2-F1
#
_cell.length_a   1.000
_cell.length_b   1.000
_cell.length_c   1.000
_cell.angle_alpha   90.00
_cell.angle_beta   90.00
_cell.angle_gamma   90.00
#
_symmetry.space_group_name_H-M   'P 1'
#
loop_
_entity.id
_entity.type
_entity.pdbx_description
1 polymer ?
#
loop_
_entity_poly.entity_id
_entity_poly.type
_entity_poly.pdbx_seq_one_letter_code
_entity_poly.pdbx_strand_id
1 'polypeptide(L)' 'MRTVKRPRRRSVRPEIGALMRYGVRVVRVVAEARGQRVIIESVNEDGRLFRSAVKWGNLSTLTTQLF' A
#
# COMPACT_ATOMS: atom_id res chain seq x y z
N MET A 1 24.48 -0.92 13.37
CA MET A 1 23.44 -0.91 12.32
C MET A 1 22.37 0.12 12.69
N ARG A 2 22.28 1.26 11.99
CA ARG A 2 21.27 2.29 12.27
C ARG A 2 19.92 1.85 11.69
N THR A 3 19.00 1.42 12.54
CA THR A 3 17.60 1.23 12.15
C THR A 3 16.98 2.60 11.91
N VAL A 4 16.82 2.97 10.64
CA VAL A 4 16.08 4.17 10.24
C VAL A 4 14.62 3.96 10.64
N LYS A 5 14.24 4.43 11.83
CA LYS A 5 12.83 4.50 12.25
C LYS A 5 12.14 5.57 11.41
N ARG A 6 11.49 5.13 10.32
CA ARG A 6 10.60 5.99 9.53
C ARG A 6 9.50 6.54 10.45
N PRO A 7 9.15 7.82 10.34
CA PRO A 7 8.12 8.41 11.18
C PRO A 7 6.82 7.63 10.99
N ARG A 8 6.33 7.02 12.07
CA ARG A 8 4.99 6.42 12.13
C ARG A 8 3.97 7.56 12.05
N ARG A 9 3.71 8.05 10.84
CA ARG A 9 2.50 8.83 10.58
C ARG A 9 1.34 7.92 10.97
N ARG A 10 0.48 8.44 11.85
CA ARG A 10 -0.78 7.83 12.28
C ARG A 10 -1.42 7.21 11.02
N SER A 11 -1.60 5.88 11.01
CA SER A 11 -2.01 5.14 9.81
C SER A 11 -3.48 5.43 9.54
N VAL A 12 -3.75 6.60 8.96
CA VAL A 12 -5.09 6.97 8.50
C VAL A 12 -5.48 5.99 7.40
N ARG A 13 -6.76 5.63 7.37
CA ARG A 13 -7.32 4.80 6.32
C ARG A 13 -6.99 5.41 4.95
N PRO A 14 -6.32 4.67 4.05
CA PRO A 14 -6.05 5.12 2.70
C PRO A 14 -7.33 5.36 1.92
N GLU A 15 -7.32 6.37 1.07
CA GLU A 15 -8.41 6.66 0.14
C GLU A 15 -8.51 5.57 -0.95
N ILE A 16 -9.72 5.27 -1.40
CA ILE A 16 -9.93 4.43 -2.58
C ILE A 16 -9.35 5.16 -3.79
N GLY A 17 -8.55 4.47 -4.59
CA GLY A 17 -7.82 5.02 -5.71
C GLY A 17 -6.37 5.39 -5.39
N ALA A 18 -5.99 5.50 -4.12
CA ALA A 18 -4.63 5.87 -3.73
C ALA A 18 -3.59 4.85 -4.22
N LEU A 19 -2.49 5.37 -4.80
CA LEU A 19 -1.30 4.57 -5.11
C LEU A 19 -0.36 4.54 -3.90
N MET A 20 0.02 3.34 -3.49
CA MET A 20 0.83 3.09 -2.30
C MET A 20 1.86 1.99 -2.57
N ARG A 21 2.73 1.76 -1.60
CA ARG A 21 3.73 0.69 -1.65
C ARG A 21 3.42 -0.40 -0.61
N TYR A 22 3.41 -1.65 -1.07
CA TYR A 22 3.28 -2.86 -0.26
C TYR A 22 4.49 -3.77 -0.52
N GLY A 23 5.45 -3.79 0.40
CA GLY A 23 6.74 -4.43 0.17
C GLY A 23 7.47 -3.80 -1.03
N VAL A 24 7.73 -4.61 -2.06
CA VAL A 24 8.37 -4.17 -3.32
C VAL A 24 7.36 -3.74 -4.40
N ARG A 25 6.05 -3.93 -4.18
CA ARG A 25 5.01 -3.70 -5.19
C ARG A 25 4.38 -2.32 -5.04
N VAL A 26 4.12 -1.67 -6.17
CA VAL A 26 3.19 -0.54 -6.25
C VAL A 26 1.78 -1.09 -6.35
N VAL A 27 0.88 -0.56 -5.53
CA VAL A 27 -0.49 -1.05 -5.40
C VAL A 27 -1.47 0.11 -5.44
N ARG A 28 -2.67 -0.14 -5.96
CA ARG A 28 -3.81 0.76 -5.91
C ARG A 28 -4.79 0.27 -4.86
N VAL A 29 -5.28 1.15 -4.01
CA VAL A 29 -6.39 0.83 -3.11
C VAL A 29 -7.69 0.81 -3.91
N VAL A 30 -8.46 -0.29 -3.87
CA VAL A 30 -9.67 -0.45 -4.69
C VAL A 30 -10.95 -0.59 -3.87
N ALA A 31 -10.85 -1.00 -2.60
CA ALA A 31 -12.00 -1.05 -1.70
C ALA A 31 -11.59 -1.03 -0.23
N GLU A 32 -12.56 -0.77 0.64
CA GLU A 32 -12.44 -1.05 2.07
C GLU A 32 -12.60 -2.54 2.38
N ALA A 33 -11.95 -2.99 3.45
CA ALA A 33 -12.24 -4.28 4.06
C ALA A 33 -12.31 -4.14 5.59
N ARG A 34 -12.91 -5.15 6.25
CA ARG A 34 -13.06 -5.15 7.71
C ARG A 34 -11.70 -5.20 8.43
N GLY A 35 -11.66 -4.65 9.64
CA GLY A 35 -10.54 -4.83 10.57
C GLY A 35 -9.28 -4.06 10.18
N GLN A 36 -9.44 -2.78 9.82
CA GLN A 36 -8.34 -1.90 9.39
C GLN A 36 -7.64 -2.36 8.10
N ARG A 37 -8.41 -3.01 7.22
CA ARG A 37 -7.91 -3.54 5.96
C ARG A 37 -8.46 -2.75 4.78
N VAL A 38 -7.72 -2.80 3.69
CA VAL A 38 -8.17 -2.34 2.38
C VAL A 38 -7.92 -3.44 1.38
N ILE A 39 -8.75 -3.52 0.34
CA ILE A 39 -8.44 -4.31 -0.83
C ILE A 39 -7.50 -3.49 -1.69
N ILE A 40 -6.35 -4.06 -2.00
CA ILE A 40 -5.38 -3.51 -2.94
C ILE A 40 -5.40 -4.31 -4.23
N GLU A 41 -5.02 -3.66 -5.32
CA GLU A 41 -4.78 -4.24 -6.63
C GLU A 41 -3.35 -3.91 -7.06
N SER A 42 -2.67 -4.88 -7.67
CA SER A 42 -1.34 -4.69 -8.26
C SER A 42 -1.17 -5.59 -9.46
N VAL A 43 -0.22 -5.24 -10.31
CA VAL A 43 0.21 -6.06 -11.43
C VAL A 43 1.35 -6.97 -10.96
N ASN A 44 1.41 -8.22 -11.42
CA ASN A 44 2.56 -9.11 -11.21
C ASN A 44 3.52 -9.06 -12.42
N GLU A 45 4.60 -9.84 -12.39
CA GLU A 45 5.61 -9.85 -13.46
C GLU A 45 5.03 -10.31 -14.81
N ASP A 46 3.99 -11.14 -14.80
CA ASP A 46 3.28 -11.60 -15.99
C ASP A 46 2.24 -10.59 -16.53
N GLY A 47 2.17 -9.38 -15.95
CA GLY A 47 1.18 -8.37 -16.35
C GLY A 47 -0.25 -8.64 -15.84
N ARG A 48 -0.45 -9.65 -14.97
CA ARG A 48 -1.77 -10.01 -14.44
C ARG A 48 -2.11 -9.19 -13.21
N LEU A 49 -3.39 -8.80 -13.12
CA LEU A 49 -3.93 -8.13 -11.94
C LEU A 49 -4.11 -9.13 -10.79
N PHE A 50 -3.70 -8.69 -9.61
CA PHE A 50 -3.83 -9.43 -8.37
C PHE A 50 -4.46 -8.56 -7.29
N ARG A 51 -5.48 -9.09 -6.61
CA ARG A 51 -6.17 -8.41 -5.51
C ARG A 51 -5.92 -9.10 -4.18
N SER A 52 -5.81 -8.31 -3.12
CA SER A 52 -5.67 -8.84 -1.76
C SER A 52 -6.17 -7.85 -0.72
N ALA A 53 -6.75 -8.37 0.36
CA ALA A 53 -7.02 -7.56 1.54
C ALA A 53 -5.72 -7.46 2.36
N VAL A 54 -5.28 -6.26 2.72
CA VAL A 54 -4.10 -6.05 3.58
C VAL A 54 -4.41 -5.02 4.67
N LYS A 55 -3.71 -5.09 5.81
CA LYS A 55 -3.82 -4.03 6.83
C LYS A 55 -3.23 -2.73 6.29
N TRP A 56 -3.91 -1.60 6.44
CA TRP A 56 -3.40 -0.31 5.96
C TRP A 56 -2.07 0.09 6.63
N GLY A 57 -1.79 -0.41 7.83
CA GLY A 57 -0.51 -0.18 8.53
C GLY A 57 0.70 -0.81 7.85
N ASN A 58 0.48 -1.71 6.88
CA ASN A 58 1.53 -2.31 6.05
C ASN A 58 1.72 -1.57 4.72
N LEU A 59 0.91 -0.54 4.46
CA LEU A 59 1.05 0.32 3.28
C LEU A 59 1.89 1.53 3.64
N SER A 60 2.71 1.95 2.69
CA SER A 60 3.52 3.17 2.81
C SER A 60 3.25 4.10 1.65
N THR A 61 3.29 5.40 1.92
CA THR A 61 3.13 6.42 0.87
C THR A 61 4.26 6.29 -0.13
N LEU A 62 3.91 6.34 -1.40
CA LEU A 62 4.88 6.40 -2.48
C LEU A 62 5.53 7.80 -2.37
N THR A 63 6.71 7.87 -1.75
CA THR A 63 7.40 9.14 -1.56
C THR A 63 7.92 9.57 -2.92
N THR A 64 7.80 10.87 -3.21
CA THR A 64 7.92 11.51 -4.53
C THR A 64 9.20 11.11 -5.28
N GLN A 65 9.14 10.02 -6.01
CA GLN A 65 10.00 9.72 -7.15
C GLN A 65 9.27 8.71 -8.03
N LEU A 66 8.17 9.18 -8.62
CA LEU A 66 7.71 8.66 -9.90
C LEU A 66 8.13 9.73 -10.89
N PHE A 67 9.27 9.47 -11.53
CA PHE A 67 9.99 10.31 -12.50
C PHE A 67 10.76 11.49 -11.88
#